data_AF-A0A5M3MG02-F1
#
_entry.id   AF-A0A5M3MG02-F1
#
_cell.length_a   1.000
_cell.length_b   1.000
_cell.length_c   1.000
_cell.angle_alpha   90.00
_cell.angle_beta   90.00
_cell.angle_gamma   90.00
#
_symmetry.space_group_name_H-M   'P 1'
#
loop_
_entity.id
_entity.type
_entity.pdbx_description
1 polymer ?
#
loop_
_entity_poly.entity_id
_entity_poly.type
_entity_poly.pdbx_seq_one_letter_code
_entity_poly.pdbx_strand_id
1 'polypeptide(L)' 'MLTDRRTCLRFDDYTSAEIAIRNGIVQGDPFSMLLYVIYCSRMLRIADTDRRNELVIGYVDDTTLLARGKTYHD' A
#
# COMPACT_ATOMS: atom_id res chain seq x y z
N MET A 1 12.93 -0.25 -17.83
CA MET A 1 12.40 -1.29 -16.92
C MET A 1 13.54 -1.66 -15.98
N LEU A 2 13.35 -1.68 -14.66
CA LEU A 2 14.42 -2.01 -13.71
C LEU A 2 14.58 -3.54 -13.62
N THR A 3 15.47 -4.11 -14.42
CA THR A 3 15.82 -5.54 -14.42
C THR A 3 17.00 -5.82 -13.48
N ASP A 4 17.17 -7.08 -13.09
CA ASP A 4 18.32 -7.58 -12.30
C ASP A 4 18.60 -6.85 -10.97
N ARG A 5 17.55 -6.32 -10.35
CA ARG A 5 17.64 -5.68 -9.03
C ARG A 5 18.04 -6.70 -7.96
N ARG A 6 19.01 -6.33 -7.12
CA ARG A 6 19.47 -7.10 -5.96
C ARG A 6 19.51 -6.24 -4.71
N THR A 7 19.35 -6.85 -3.53
CA THR A 7 19.51 -6.19 -2.24
C THR A 7 20.26 -7.08 -1.26
N CYS A 8 20.80 -6.50 -0.19
CA CYS A 8 21.28 -7.22 0.99
C CYS A 8 20.59 -6.63 2.23
N LEU A 9 20.34 -7.47 3.24
CA LEU A 9 19.87 -7.03 4.55
C LEU A 9 21.06 -6.86 5.47
N ARG A 10 21.11 -5.75 6.22
CA ARG A 10 22.15 -5.49 7.22
C ARG A 10 21.53 -5.29 8.59
N PHE A 11 21.99 -6.07 9.56
CA PHE A 11 21.61 -6.00 10.97
C PHE A 11 22.90 -6.02 11.78
N ASP A 12 23.20 -4.93 12.49
CA ASP A 12 24.43 -4.75 13.27
C ASP A 12 25.70 -5.06 12.44
N ASP A 13 26.38 -6.16 12.80
CA ASP A 13 27.61 -6.67 12.18
C ASP A 13 27.38 -7.74 11.12
N TYR A 14 26.14 -8.18 10.90
CA TYR A 14 25.80 -9.16 9.87
C TYR A 14 25.23 -8.48 8.61
N THR A 15 25.69 -8.93 7.44
CA THR A 15 25.12 -8.59 6.14
C THR A 15 24.76 -9.88 5.40
N SER A 16 23.53 -9.96 4.87
CA SER A 16 23.08 -11.13 4.11
C SER A 16 23.81 -11.25 2.77
N ALA A 17 23.74 -12.45 2.17
CA ALA A 17 24.02 -12.61 0.75
C ALA A 17 23.05 -11.77 -0.11
N GLU A 18 23.38 -11.58 -1.38
CA GLU A 18 22.54 -10.87 -2.34
C GLU A 18 21.21 -11.61 -2.57
N ILE A 19 20.11 -10.86 -2.52
CA ILE A 19 18.75 -11.34 -2.74
C ILE A 19 18.22 -10.68 -4.00
N ALA A 20 17.78 -11.48 -4.98
CA ALA A 20 17.16 -10.97 -6.19
C ALA A 20 15.76 -10.41 -5.91
N ILE A 21 15.54 -9.13 -6.27
CA ILE A 21 14.24 -8.47 -6.11
C ILE A 21 13.37 -8.75 -7.34
N ARG A 22 12.43 -9.67 -7.17
CA ARG A 22 11.50 -10.11 -8.24
C ARG A 22 10.22 -9.29 -8.32
N ASN A 23 9.88 -8.53 -7.28
CA ASN A 23 8.67 -7.72 -7.21
C ASN A 23 8.84 -6.54 -6.25
N GLY A 24 7.88 -5.63 -6.23
CA GLY A 24 7.86 -4.45 -5.37
C GLY A 24 8.62 -3.26 -5.98
N ILE A 25 8.44 -2.12 -5.33
CA ILE A 25 9.04 -0.82 -5.66
C ILE A 25 10.15 -0.51 -4.65
N VAL A 26 11.03 0.44 -4.97
CA VAL A 26 12.16 0.77 -4.11
C VAL A 26 11.73 1.77 -3.04
N GLN A 27 12.11 1.53 -1.78
CA GLN A 27 11.86 2.49 -0.70
C GLN A 27 12.89 3.62 -0.74
N GLY A 28 12.45 4.85 -0.45
CA GLY A 28 13.31 6.04 -0.47
C GLY A 28 13.41 6.74 -1.82
N ASP A 29 12.86 6.15 -2.88
CA ASP A 29 12.69 6.81 -4.18
C ASP A 29 11.35 7.58 -4.21
N PRO A 30 11.35 8.92 -4.42
CA PRO A 30 10.13 9.72 -4.48
C PRO A 30 9.15 9.26 -5.57
N PHE A 31 9.65 8.75 -6.71
CA PHE A 31 8.78 8.24 -7.77
C PHE A 31 8.09 6.94 -7.38
N SER A 32 8.80 6.05 -6.68
CA SER A 32 8.22 4.83 -6.12
C SER A 32 7.05 5.16 -5.19
N MET A 33 7.15 6.19 -4.35
CA MET A 33 6.05 6.63 -3.49
C MET A 33 4.81 7.08 -4.30
N LEU A 34 5.02 7.87 -5.35
CA LEU A 34 3.92 8.30 -6.24
C LEU A 34 3.25 7.11 -6.94
N LEU A 35 4.07 6.19 -7.48
CA LEU A 35 3.59 4.98 -8.16
C LEU A 35 2.81 4.07 -7.21
N TYR A 36 3.21 4.00 -5.94
CA TYR A 36 2.49 3.27 -4.91
C TYR A 36 1.09 3.84 -4.66
N VAL A 37 0.96 5.15 -4.51
CA VAL A 37 -0.34 5.82 -4.33
C VAL A 37 -1.26 5.56 -5.53
N ILE A 38 -0.71 5.60 -6.76
CA ILE A 38 -1.48 5.27 -7.97
C ILE A 38 -1.92 3.80 -7.96
N TYR A 39 -1.04 2.88 -7.57
CA TYR A 39 -1.36 1.47 -7.44
C TYR A 39 -2.50 1.22 -6.44
N CYS A 40 -2.42 1.85 -5.25
CA CYS A 40 -3.43 1.74 -4.20
C CYS A 40 -4.74 2.48 -4.53
N SER A 41 -4.75 3.42 -5.50
CA SER A 41 -5.92 4.26 -5.81
C SER A 41 -7.19 3.47 -6.17
N ARG A 42 -7.06 2.24 -6.66
CA ARG A 42 -8.22 1.36 -6.93
C ARG A 42 -8.97 0.98 -5.66
N MET A 43 -8.29 0.91 -4.51
CA MET A 43 -8.92 0.63 -3.23
C MET A 43 -9.89 1.73 -2.83
N LEU A 44 -9.64 2.99 -3.21
CA LEU A 44 -10.54 4.11 -2.91
C LEU A 44 -11.91 3.99 -3.60
N ARG A 45 -12.06 3.10 -4.59
CA ARG A 45 -13.30 2.90 -5.34
C ARG A 45 -14.13 1.71 -4.85
N ILE A 46 -13.73 1.04 -3.77
CA ILE A 46 -14.45 -0.13 -3.27
C ILE A 46 -15.70 0.23 -2.45
N ALA A 47 -15.75 1.44 -1.87
CA ALA A 47 -16.90 1.88 -1.09
C ALA A 47 -18.10 2.16 -2.00
N ASP A 48 -19.27 1.68 -1.59
CA ASP A 48 -20.55 2.10 -2.16
C ASP A 48 -21.07 3.32 -1.40
N THR A 49 -20.53 4.49 -1.74
CA THR A 49 -20.90 5.78 -1.13
C THR A 49 -22.37 6.11 -1.32
N ASP A 50 -22.95 5.70 -2.45
CA ASP A 50 -24.28 6.13 -2.85
C ASP A 50 -25.39 5.25 -2.25
N ARG A 51 -25.15 3.94 -2.06
CA ARG A 51 -26.19 3.00 -1.63
C ARG A 51 -25.99 2.45 -0.22
N ARG A 52 -24.75 2.42 0.29
CA ARG A 52 -24.43 1.74 1.57
C ARG A 52 -23.91 2.66 2.67
N ASN A 53 -23.85 3.98 2.44
CA ASN A 53 -23.24 4.93 3.38
C ASN A 53 -21.83 4.48 3.82
N GLU A 54 -21.06 4.02 2.85
CA GLU A 54 -19.66 3.61 3.03
C GLU A 54 -18.73 4.73 2.57
N LEU A 55 -17.53 4.81 3.17
CA LEU A 55 -16.50 5.77 2.80
C LEU A 55 -15.14 5.08 2.88
N VAL A 56 -14.30 5.25 1.86
CA VAL A 56 -12.90 4.79 1.90
C VAL A 56 -11.98 6.01 1.92
N ILE A 57 -11.03 5.99 2.85
CA ILE A 57 -9.97 6.99 2.99
C ILE A 57 -8.64 6.27 2.89
N GLY A 58 -7.71 6.77 2.07
CA GLY A 58 -6.36 6.23 1.96
C GLY A 58 -5.31 7.30 2.23
N TYR A 59 -4.23 6.90 2.90
CA TYR A 59 -3.07 7.72 3.18
C TYR A 59 -1.79 6.88 3.01
N VAL A 60 -1.09 7.07 1.89
CA VAL A 60 0.09 6.28 1.51
C VAL A 60 -0.22 4.77 1.55
N ASP A 61 0.19 4.06 2.60
CA ASP A 61 -0.01 2.62 2.84
C ASP A 61 -1.22 2.29 3.70
N ASP A 62 -1.75 3.25 4.44
CA ASP A 62 -2.96 3.07 5.25
C ASP A 62 -4.22 3.23 4.40
N THR A 63 -5.17 2.31 4.55
CA THR A 63 -6.51 2.43 3.98
C THR A 63 -7.56 2.06 5.01
N THR A 64 -8.54 2.94 5.19
CA THR A 64 -9.66 2.77 6.12
C THR A 64 -10.97 2.74 5.34
N LEU A 65 -11.79 1.71 5.58
CA LEU A 65 -13.19 1.63 5.14
C LEU A 65 -14.10 1.91 6.34
N LEU A 66 -14.90 2.97 6.24
CA LEU A 66 -15.95 3.30 7.18
C LEU A 66 -17.30 2.87 6.61
N ALA A 67 -18.13 2.23 7.43
CA ALA A 67 -19.51 1.88 7.08
C ALA A 67 -20.46 2.32 8.20
N ARG A 68 -21.59 2.92 7.84
CA ARG A 68 -22.63 3.32 8.80
C ARG A 68 -23.81 2.35 8.76
N GLY A 69 -24.10 1.72 9.89
CA GLY A 69 -25.32 0.92 10.08
C GLY A 69 -26.59 1.78 10.03
N LYS A 70 -27.72 1.20 9.60
CA LYS A 70 -29.00 1.92 9.48
C LYS A 70 -29.63 2.26 10.83
N THR A 71 -29.44 1.40 11.81
CA THR A 71 -30.01 1.50 13.16
C THR A 71 -29.00 0.93 14.15
N TYR A 72 -29.09 1.39 15.39
CA TYR A 72 -28.44 0.80 16.54
C TYR A 72 -29.54 0.24 17.45
N HIS A 73 -29.40 -1.02 17.86
CA HIS A 73 -30.27 -1.66 18.83
C HIS A 73 -29.40 -2.09 20.02
N ASP A 74 -29.84 -1.73 21.22
CA ASP A 74 -29.24 -2.16 22.50
C ASP A 74 -29.57 -3.62 22.82
#